data_AF-A0A940EA20-F1
#
_entry.id   AF-A0A940EA20-F1
#
_cell.length_a   1.000
_cell.length_b   1.000
_cell.length_c   1.000
_cell.angle_alpha   90.00
_cell.angle_beta   90.00
_cell.angle_gamma   90.00
#
_symmetry.space_group_name_H-M   'P 1'
#
loop_
_entity.id
_entity.type
_entity.pdbx_description
1 polymer ?
#
loop_
_entity_poly.entity_id
_entity_poly.type
_entity_poly.pdbx_seq_one_letter_code
_entity_poly.pdbx_strand_id
1 'polypeptide(L)'
;MPAVSITLFQTPVSEGVASADSTRIALTFNDLNHDDIINSTEWQSQTGNLSGQIPGDIGPVSLWDGDTESRDSSRTGTLYTSTPLRGGDSVSALIENTRLSNDRPTVAALNVCFLAGTMIETPSGEVPVETLRPGDMVLTRDHGALPLVWTHATRVTPGHLDLAPNKRPVRIEAGALGDGLPRRDVDVSPQHRVLVTDAEGTEYLISARHLMMAGTPGVALRPSEGDFQLVHIAFADHEVVVAEGSPMESFYTGRMAVRALSVTQRLSLIACFPCIAEGDNPMSPARPFIKHRDYARIRAAFIAE
;
A
#
# COMPACT_ATOMS: atom_id res chain seq x y z
N MET A 1 10.88 -9.33 23.17
CA MET A 1 11.08 -8.43 22.02
C MET A 1 10.66 -9.24 20.80
N PRO A 2 9.70 -8.78 19.98
CA PRO A 2 9.44 -9.42 18.70
C PRO A 2 10.70 -9.26 17.85
N ALA A 3 11.25 -10.39 17.43
CA ALA A 3 12.41 -10.44 16.56
C ALA A 3 11.92 -10.83 15.17
N VAL A 4 12.19 -9.99 14.19
CA VAL A 4 11.85 -10.27 12.79
C VAL A 4 13.08 -10.90 12.15
N SER A 5 12.95 -12.14 11.70
CA SER A 5 14.02 -12.82 10.97
C SER A 5 13.75 -12.78 9.48
N ILE A 6 14.73 -12.29 8.71
CA ILE A 6 14.70 -12.28 7.25
C ILE A 6 15.80 -13.20 6.75
N THR A 7 15.48 -14.04 5.76
CA THR A 7 16.45 -14.90 5.10
C THR A 7 16.79 -14.35 3.73
N LEU A 8 18.07 -14.13 3.46
CA LEU A 8 18.58 -13.59 2.20
C LEU A 8 19.72 -14.44 1.65
N PHE A 9 20.12 -14.14 0.43
CA PHE A 9 21.27 -14.70 -0.26
C PHE A 9 22.34 -13.61 -0.40
N GLN A 10 23.46 -13.79 0.29
CA GLN A 10 24.63 -12.93 0.17
C GLN A 10 25.50 -13.40 -1.00
N THR A 11 25.83 -12.48 -1.90
CA THR A 11 26.59 -12.76 -3.12
C THR A 11 27.72 -11.75 -3.23
N PRO A 12 28.99 -12.17 -3.24
CA PRO A 12 30.09 -11.27 -3.55
C PRO A 12 30.03 -10.90 -5.05
N VAL A 13 30.30 -9.63 -5.36
CA VAL A 13 30.22 -9.09 -6.72
C VAL A 13 31.49 -8.33 -7.03
N SER A 14 32.03 -8.54 -8.22
CA SER A 14 33.18 -7.80 -8.76
C SER A 14 32.82 -7.26 -10.14
N GLU A 15 32.99 -5.97 -10.35
CA GLU A 15 32.74 -5.29 -11.62
C GLU A 15 31.33 -5.56 -12.21
N GLY A 16 30.33 -5.72 -11.34
CA GLY A 16 28.93 -5.97 -11.74
C GLY A 16 28.60 -7.42 -12.08
N VAL A 17 29.48 -8.36 -11.74
CA VAL A 17 29.29 -9.81 -11.93
C VAL A 17 29.41 -10.54 -10.60
N ALA A 18 28.51 -11.49 -10.32
CA ALA A 18 28.60 -12.37 -9.16
C ALA A 18 29.91 -13.16 -9.21
N SER A 19 30.80 -12.97 -8.23
CA SER A 19 32.12 -13.61 -8.21
C SER A 19 32.09 -15.02 -7.63
N ALA A 20 31.00 -15.39 -6.95
CA ALA A 20 30.73 -16.73 -6.45
C ALA A 20 29.21 -16.97 -6.36
N ASP A 21 28.84 -18.23 -6.13
CA ASP A 21 27.46 -18.60 -5.82
C ASP A 21 27.01 -17.94 -4.51
N SER A 22 25.73 -17.60 -4.44
CA SER A 22 25.17 -17.01 -3.23
C SER A 22 25.24 -17.93 -2.02
N THR A 23 25.53 -17.34 -0.87
CA THR A 23 25.42 -17.99 0.44
C THR A 23 24.15 -17.55 1.13
N ARG A 24 23.36 -18.51 1.64
CA ARG A 24 22.14 -18.20 2.39
C ARG A 24 22.49 -17.71 3.79
N ILE A 25 21.93 -16.57 4.19
CA ILE A 25 22.12 -15.96 5.50
C ILE A 25 20.76 -15.68 6.15
N ALA A 26 20.71 -15.72 7.48
CA ALA A 26 19.56 -15.30 8.26
C ALA A 26 19.96 -14.09 9.10
N LEU A 27 19.25 -12.98 8.93
CA LEU A 27 19.42 -11.77 9.71
C LEU A 27 18.24 -11.66 10.66
N THR A 28 18.52 -11.39 11.93
CA THR A 28 17.48 -11.21 12.96
C THR A 28 17.54 -9.77 13.44
N PHE A 29 16.41 -9.08 13.33
CA PHE A 29 16.28 -7.68 13.71
C PHE A 29 15.37 -7.58 14.93
N ASN A 30 15.78 -6.74 15.87
CA ASN A 30 14.89 -6.30 16.94
C ASN A 30 14.05 -5.16 16.38
N ASP A 31 12.75 -5.39 16.27
CA ASP A 31 11.78 -4.34 16.01
C ASP A 31 11.64 -3.48 17.28
N LEU A 32 12.23 -2.28 17.25
CA LEU A 32 12.38 -1.40 18.40
C LEU A 32 11.12 -0.56 18.64
N ASN A 33 10.33 -0.31 17.60
CA ASN A 33 9.13 0.52 17.66
C ASN A 33 7.81 -0.28 17.55
N HIS A 34 7.91 -1.60 17.37
CA HIS A 34 6.79 -2.56 17.28
C HIS A 34 5.82 -2.26 16.13
N ASP A 35 6.34 -1.81 14.99
CA ASP A 35 5.55 -1.51 13.79
C ASP A 35 5.64 -2.59 12.70
N ASP A 36 6.34 -3.70 12.95
CA ASP A 36 6.61 -4.82 12.03
C ASP A 36 7.35 -4.39 10.73
N ILE A 37 8.01 -3.22 10.72
CA ILE A 37 8.76 -2.66 9.60
C ILE A 37 10.20 -2.39 10.05
N ILE A 38 11.17 -3.07 9.46
CA ILE A 38 12.59 -2.76 9.71
C ILE A 38 12.95 -1.43 9.04
N ASN A 39 13.13 -0.39 9.85
CA ASN A 39 13.56 0.92 9.37
C ASN A 39 15.10 1.05 9.32
N SER A 40 15.61 2.16 8.75
CA SER A 40 17.06 2.37 8.59
C SER A 40 17.83 2.41 9.92
N THR A 41 17.19 2.83 11.00
CA THR A 41 17.82 2.91 12.34
C THR A 41 17.95 1.52 12.96
N GLU A 42 16.90 0.70 12.90
CA GLU A 42 16.93 -0.69 13.36
C GLU A 42 17.93 -1.51 12.55
N TRP A 43 17.99 -1.29 11.23
CA TRP A 43 18.97 -1.89 10.35
C TRP A 43 20.42 -1.56 10.74
N GLN A 44 20.74 -0.27 10.88
CA GLN A 44 22.10 0.18 11.23
C GLN A 44 22.55 -0.39 12.58
N SER A 45 21.63 -0.47 13.55
CA SER A 45 21.90 -0.98 14.89
C SER A 45 22.33 -2.46 14.91
N GLN A 46 21.78 -3.28 14.01
CA GLN A 46 22.05 -4.73 13.96
C GLN A 46 23.19 -5.08 13.00
N THR A 47 23.36 -4.31 11.94
CA THR A 47 24.35 -4.62 10.89
C THR A 47 25.69 -3.92 11.08
N GLY A 48 25.81 -3.00 12.04
CA GLY A 48 27.08 -2.34 12.35
C GLY A 48 27.50 -1.30 11.31
N ASN A 49 26.55 -0.48 10.83
CA ASN A 49 26.73 0.53 9.78
C ASN A 49 27.12 -0.02 8.39
N LEU A 50 26.75 -1.26 8.06
CA LEU A 50 26.75 -1.68 6.65
C LEU A 50 25.81 -0.75 5.88
N SER A 51 26.31 -0.16 4.79
CA SER A 51 25.61 0.86 4.01
C SER A 51 24.52 0.23 3.17
N GLY A 52 23.43 -0.19 3.81
CA GLY A 52 22.23 -0.72 3.15
C GLY A 52 21.11 0.32 3.20
N GLN A 53 20.59 0.72 2.03
CA GLN A 53 19.33 1.45 1.94
C GLN A 53 18.20 0.45 2.26
N ILE A 54 17.61 0.54 3.46
CA ILE A 54 16.26 0.04 3.66
C ILE A 54 15.35 1.23 3.81
N PRO A 55 14.55 1.43 2.76
CA PRO A 55 13.12 1.47 3.03
C PRO A 55 12.23 1.00 1.89
N GLY A 56 11.22 0.21 2.25
CA GLY A 56 9.89 0.34 1.68
C GLY A 56 9.74 0.35 0.16
N ASP A 57 10.43 -0.52 -0.60
CA ASP A 57 9.93 -0.97 -1.90
C ASP A 57 10.36 -2.43 -2.16
N ILE A 58 9.64 -3.08 -3.06
CA ILE A 58 9.39 -4.52 -3.08
C ILE A 58 9.61 -5.01 -4.51
N GLY A 59 10.86 -4.93 -4.97
CA GLY A 59 11.41 -5.97 -5.84
C GLY A 59 12.00 -7.09 -4.97
N PRO A 60 12.47 -8.22 -5.56
CA PRO A 60 13.21 -9.22 -4.78
C PRO A 60 14.28 -8.50 -3.97
N VAL A 61 14.16 -8.51 -2.64
CA VAL A 61 14.94 -7.66 -1.71
C VAL A 61 16.40 -7.71 -2.16
N SER A 62 16.91 -6.61 -2.71
CA SER A 62 18.25 -6.54 -3.30
C SER A 62 18.98 -5.37 -2.67
N LEU A 63 19.95 -5.64 -1.80
CA LEU A 63 20.73 -4.65 -1.08
C LEU A 63 22.16 -4.66 -1.59
N TRP A 64 22.76 -3.49 -1.75
CA TRP A 64 24.13 -3.35 -2.24
C TRP A 64 24.98 -2.67 -1.19
N ASP A 65 26.04 -3.35 -0.75
CA ASP A 65 27.08 -2.80 0.10
C ASP A 65 28.41 -2.82 -0.67
N GLY A 66 28.86 -1.65 -1.12
CA GLY A 66 30.09 -1.49 -1.89
C GLY A 66 30.74 -0.15 -1.56
N ASP A 67 31.94 0.09 -2.09
CA ASP A 67 32.76 1.24 -1.71
C ASP A 67 31.99 2.57 -1.83
N THR A 68 31.68 3.18 -0.69
CA THR A 68 30.80 4.34 -0.55
C THR A 68 31.50 5.66 -0.81
N GLU A 69 32.84 5.69 -0.84
CA GLU A 69 33.61 6.92 -1.03
C GLU A 69 33.75 7.32 -2.51
N SER A 70 33.32 6.44 -3.41
CA SER A 70 33.55 6.56 -4.82
C SER A 70 32.23 6.54 -5.60
N ARG A 71 31.93 7.64 -6.31
CA ARG A 71 30.94 7.62 -7.42
C ARG A 71 31.44 6.79 -8.61
N ASP A 72 32.61 6.19 -8.50
CA ASP A 72 33.30 5.50 -9.56
C ASP A 72 32.76 4.08 -9.79
N SER A 73 32.97 3.70 -11.03
CA SER A 73 32.43 2.66 -11.87
C SER A 73 32.71 1.21 -11.46
N SER A 74 33.34 0.95 -10.30
CA SER A 74 33.90 -0.38 -9.99
C SER A 74 32.89 -1.49 -9.70
N ARG A 75 31.60 -1.18 -9.50
CA ARG A 75 30.49 -2.15 -9.24
C ARG A 75 30.90 -3.38 -8.39
N THR A 76 31.78 -3.17 -7.40
CA THR A 76 32.41 -4.22 -6.59
C THR A 76 31.98 -4.07 -5.14
N GLY A 77 31.61 -5.18 -4.50
CA GLY A 77 30.96 -5.18 -3.19
C GLY A 77 30.19 -6.47 -2.91
N THR A 78 29.22 -6.39 -2.01
CA THR A 78 28.35 -7.50 -1.63
C THR A 78 26.90 -7.17 -1.96
N LEU A 79 26.24 -8.07 -2.68
CA LEU A 79 24.83 -7.98 -3.02
C LEU A 79 24.02 -8.98 -2.17
N TYR A 80 22.95 -8.53 -1.54
CA TYR A 80 22.03 -9.38 -0.76
C TYR A 80 20.70 -9.48 -1.49
N THR A 81 20.32 -10.65 -1.97
CA THR A 81 19.12 -10.87 -2.78
C THR A 81 18.12 -11.83 -2.11
N SER A 82 16.85 -11.77 -2.49
CA SER A 82 15.86 -12.80 -2.06
C SER A 82 15.95 -14.10 -2.88
N THR A 83 16.58 -14.06 -4.05
CA THR A 83 16.80 -15.19 -4.95
C THR A 83 18.29 -15.49 -5.07
N PRO A 84 18.71 -16.76 -5.07
CA PRO A 84 20.11 -17.11 -5.23
C PRO A 84 20.60 -16.74 -6.63
N LEU A 85 21.85 -16.29 -6.70
CA LEU A 85 22.63 -16.01 -7.89
C LEU A 85 23.77 -17.03 -8.01
N ARG A 86 24.20 -17.27 -9.24
CA ARG A 86 25.35 -18.13 -9.54
C ARG A 86 26.57 -17.29 -9.85
N GLY A 87 27.75 -17.84 -9.56
CA GLY A 87 29.01 -17.27 -10.03
C GLY A 87 28.98 -17.07 -11.55
N GLY A 88 29.25 -15.85 -11.99
CA GLY A 88 29.19 -15.42 -13.39
C GLY A 88 27.92 -14.68 -13.80
N ASP A 89 26.88 -14.63 -12.96
CA ASP A 89 25.66 -13.87 -13.27
C ASP A 89 25.93 -12.37 -13.34
N SER A 90 25.40 -11.71 -14.38
CA SER A 90 25.46 -10.24 -14.48
C SER A 90 24.41 -9.62 -13.57
N VAL A 91 24.86 -8.73 -12.68
CA VAL A 91 24.02 -8.07 -11.67
C VAL A 91 24.04 -6.55 -11.80
N SER A 92 24.67 -6.01 -12.85
CA SER A 92 24.80 -4.57 -13.08
C SER A 92 23.48 -3.80 -13.04
N ALA A 93 22.42 -4.34 -13.66
CA ALA A 93 21.10 -3.72 -13.65
C ALA A 93 20.44 -3.77 -12.25
N LEU A 94 20.67 -4.85 -11.49
CA LEU A 94 20.19 -4.97 -10.11
C LEU A 94 20.89 -3.93 -9.23
N ILE A 95 22.22 -3.80 -9.35
CA ILE A 95 23.01 -2.80 -8.60
C ILE A 95 22.57 -1.37 -8.95
N GLU A 96 22.35 -1.05 -10.22
CA GLU A 96 21.89 0.29 -10.63
C GLU A 96 20.54 0.64 -10.02
N ASN A 97 19.59 -0.29 -10.06
CA ASN A 97 18.28 -0.09 -9.45
C ASN A 97 18.38 0.07 -7.91
N THR A 98 19.25 -0.72 -7.26
CA THR A 98 19.50 -0.63 -5.81
C THR A 98 20.27 0.64 -5.41
N ARG A 99 21.13 1.22 -6.25
CA ARG A 99 21.81 2.50 -5.93
C ARG A 99 20.89 3.71 -6.10
N LEU A 100 19.93 3.62 -7.02
CA LEU A 100 18.95 4.66 -7.31
C LEU A 100 17.79 4.69 -6.32
N SER A 101 17.62 3.66 -5.49
CA SER A 101 16.66 3.64 -4.38
C SER A 101 17.11 4.56 -3.24
N ASN A 102 17.20 5.86 -3.49
CA ASN A 102 17.26 6.91 -2.46
C ASN A 102 15.99 6.97 -1.59
N ASP A 103 15.30 5.84 -1.45
CA ASP A 103 14.10 5.73 -0.67
C ASP A 103 14.49 6.08 0.76
N ARG A 104 13.76 7.06 1.30
CA ARG A 104 13.53 7.23 2.72
C ARG A 104 12.44 6.23 3.11
N PRO A 105 12.32 5.79 4.38
CA PRO A 105 11.12 5.10 4.88
C PRO A 105 9.90 5.86 4.41
N THR A 106 9.36 5.39 3.29
CA THR A 106 8.19 5.98 2.70
C THR A 106 7.07 5.22 3.32
N VAL A 107 6.15 5.98 3.87
CA VAL A 107 4.87 5.54 4.41
C VAL A 107 3.97 5.18 3.21
N ALA A 108 4.52 4.34 2.32
CA ALA A 108 3.95 3.90 1.07
C ALA A 108 2.69 3.07 1.36
N ALA A 109 2.74 2.28 2.45
CA ALA A 109 1.73 1.38 2.97
C ALA A 109 0.36 2.00 3.30
N LEU A 110 0.20 3.34 3.20
CA LEU A 110 -1.07 4.02 3.49
C LEU A 110 -1.92 4.30 2.26
N ASN A 111 -1.73 3.57 1.16
CA ASN A 111 -2.44 3.86 -0.09
C ASN A 111 -3.62 2.91 -0.30
N VAL A 112 -4.84 3.45 -0.38
CA VAL A 112 -6.12 2.74 -0.58
C VAL A 112 -6.49 1.83 0.59
N CYS A 113 -6.87 2.45 1.70
CA CYS A 113 -7.26 1.77 2.95
C CYS A 113 -8.49 2.43 3.57
N PHE A 114 -9.27 1.65 4.31
CA PHE A 114 -10.17 2.14 5.36
C PHE A 114 -9.39 2.37 6.65
N LEU A 115 -9.88 3.21 7.55
CA LEU A 115 -9.43 3.18 8.95
C LEU A 115 -10.25 2.16 9.76
N ALA A 116 -9.61 1.53 10.74
CA ALA A 116 -10.29 0.69 11.72
C ALA A 116 -11.43 1.45 12.41
N GLY A 117 -12.53 0.74 12.70
CA GLY A 117 -13.80 1.28 13.15
C GLY A 117 -14.78 1.57 12.02
N THR A 118 -14.34 1.57 10.75
CA THR A 118 -15.23 1.69 9.59
C THR A 118 -16.12 0.44 9.50
N MET A 119 -17.43 0.64 9.49
CA MET A 119 -18.42 -0.43 9.40
C MET A 119 -18.66 -0.85 7.94
N ILE A 120 -18.50 -2.15 7.66
CA ILE A 120 -18.71 -2.76 6.34
C ILE A 120 -19.95 -3.64 6.37
N GLU A 121 -20.80 -3.52 5.35
CA GLU A 121 -22.04 -4.28 5.26
C GLU A 121 -21.78 -5.75 4.86
N THR A 122 -22.29 -6.68 5.66
CA THR A 122 -22.24 -8.13 5.39
C THR A 122 -23.67 -8.69 5.36
N PRO A 123 -23.88 -9.91 4.85
CA PRO A 123 -25.21 -10.55 4.87
C PRO A 123 -25.81 -10.69 6.27
N SER A 124 -24.98 -10.66 7.33
CA SER A 124 -25.42 -10.81 8.73
C SER A 124 -25.50 -9.47 9.47
N GLY A 125 -25.30 -8.35 8.78
CA GLY A 125 -25.25 -7.00 9.36
C GLY A 125 -23.88 -6.33 9.20
N GLU A 126 -23.76 -5.11 9.69
CA GLU A 126 -22.52 -4.35 9.61
C GLU A 126 -21.47 -4.88 10.61
N VAL A 127 -20.22 -5.00 10.18
CA VAL A 127 -19.08 -5.36 11.04
C VAL A 127 -17.92 -4.40 10.84
N PRO A 128 -17.09 -4.13 11.87
CA PRO A 128 -15.90 -3.29 11.72
C PRO A 128 -14.89 -3.93 10.77
N VAL A 129 -14.31 -3.14 9.87
CA VAL A 129 -13.41 -3.60 8.80
C VAL A 129 -12.20 -4.39 9.32
N GLU A 130 -11.66 -4.03 10.49
CA GLU A 130 -10.52 -4.68 11.13
C GLU A 130 -10.83 -6.09 11.65
N THR A 131 -12.11 -6.46 11.75
CA THR A 131 -12.54 -7.80 12.17
C THR A 131 -12.64 -8.78 11.01
N LEU A 132 -12.75 -8.28 9.77
CA LEU A 132 -12.90 -9.08 8.56
C LEU A 132 -11.63 -9.90 8.28
N ARG A 133 -11.83 -11.12 7.80
CA ARG A 133 -10.77 -12.08 7.45
C ARG A 133 -11.00 -12.64 6.03
N PRO A 134 -9.96 -13.18 5.38
CA PRO A 134 -10.15 -13.90 4.13
C PRO A 134 -11.16 -15.04 4.32
N GLY A 135 -12.11 -15.16 3.38
CA GLY A 135 -13.24 -16.08 3.43
C GLY A 135 -14.54 -15.45 3.96
N ASP A 136 -14.49 -14.32 4.67
CA ASP A 136 -15.70 -13.65 5.15
C ASP A 136 -16.51 -13.08 3.98
N MET A 137 -17.84 -13.21 4.08
CA MET A 137 -18.77 -12.75 3.05
C MET A 137 -19.12 -11.28 3.26
N VAL A 138 -18.83 -10.43 2.28
CA VAL A 138 -19.13 -9.00 2.29
C VAL A 138 -20.08 -8.68 1.13
N LEU A 139 -21.05 -7.80 1.38
CA LEU A 139 -21.96 -7.37 0.32
C LEU A 139 -21.24 -6.44 -0.67
N THR A 140 -21.31 -6.78 -1.95
CA THR A 140 -20.83 -5.96 -3.06
C THR A 140 -21.98 -5.45 -3.89
N ARG A 141 -21.74 -4.34 -4.60
CA ARG A 141 -22.76 -3.64 -5.39
C ARG A 141 -23.31 -4.50 -6.53
N ASP A 142 -22.43 -5.21 -7.24
CA ASP A 142 -22.78 -5.83 -8.52
C ASP A 142 -22.99 -7.34 -8.41
N HIS A 143 -22.35 -8.00 -7.44
CA HIS A 143 -22.23 -9.46 -7.40
C HIS A 143 -22.79 -10.09 -6.11
N GLY A 144 -23.56 -9.33 -5.34
CA GLY A 144 -24.13 -9.78 -4.08
C GLY A 144 -23.03 -10.04 -3.04
N ALA A 145 -23.20 -11.05 -2.20
CA ALA A 145 -22.20 -11.39 -1.19
C ALA A 145 -21.03 -12.14 -1.84
N LEU A 146 -19.81 -11.64 -1.67
CA LEU A 146 -18.58 -12.30 -2.13
C LEU A 146 -17.60 -12.54 -0.97
N PRO A 147 -16.79 -13.61 -1.02
CA PRO A 147 -15.76 -13.86 -0.03
C PRO A 147 -14.56 -12.94 -0.23
N LEU A 148 -14.04 -12.39 0.85
CA LEU A 148 -12.75 -11.70 0.83
C LEU A 148 -11.62 -12.68 0.50
N VAL A 149 -10.72 -12.26 -0.38
CA VAL A 149 -9.52 -13.05 -0.76
C VAL A 149 -8.30 -12.61 0.03
N TRP A 150 -8.22 -11.33 0.37
CA TRP A 150 -7.08 -10.77 1.09
C TRP A 150 -7.52 -9.65 2.03
N THR A 151 -6.94 -9.63 3.21
CA THR A 151 -7.08 -8.54 4.18
C THR A 151 -5.72 -8.23 4.77
N HIS A 152 -5.41 -6.96 5.01
CA HIS A 152 -4.18 -6.57 5.69
C HIS A 152 -4.37 -5.32 6.54
N ALA A 153 -3.86 -5.36 7.76
CA ALA A 153 -3.95 -4.24 8.70
C ALA A 153 -2.57 -3.70 9.04
N THR A 154 -2.43 -2.38 9.13
CA THR A 154 -1.17 -1.70 9.45
C THR A 154 -1.40 -0.62 10.48
N ARG A 155 -0.64 -0.66 11.57
CA ARG A 155 -0.68 0.39 12.60
C ARG A 155 0.11 1.62 12.13
N VAL A 156 -0.44 2.79 12.38
CA VAL A 156 0.13 4.08 11.99
C VAL A 156 0.25 4.96 13.22
N THR A 157 1.46 5.44 13.47
CA THR A 157 1.75 6.38 14.56
C THR A 157 1.85 7.81 14.01
N PRO A 158 1.73 8.85 14.84
CA PRO A 158 1.94 10.24 14.43
C PRO A 158 3.28 10.48 13.71
N GLY A 159 4.35 9.81 14.16
CA GLY A 159 5.68 9.92 13.54
C GLY A 159 5.71 9.48 12.07
N HIS A 160 4.88 8.50 11.68
CA HIS A 160 4.73 8.12 10.28
C HIS A 160 4.12 9.25 9.44
N LEU A 161 3.14 9.97 9.98
CA LEU A 161 2.47 11.06 9.25
C LEU A 161 3.31 12.32 9.10
N ASP A 162 4.26 12.57 10.01
CA ASP A 162 5.21 13.69 9.89
C ASP A 162 6.19 13.47 8.73
N LEU A 163 6.58 12.22 8.48
CA LEU A 163 7.43 11.83 7.35
C LEU A 163 6.67 11.83 6.01
N ALA A 164 5.34 11.71 6.04
CA ALA A 164 4.50 11.71 4.84
C ALA A 164 3.20 12.52 5.01
N PRO A 165 3.26 13.86 5.10
CA PRO A 165 2.08 14.71 5.33
C PRO A 165 1.01 14.57 4.25
N ASN A 166 1.41 14.24 3.01
CA ASN A 166 0.53 14.00 1.88
C ASN A 166 -0.22 12.66 1.92
N LYS A 167 0.05 11.81 2.92
CA LYS A 167 -0.59 10.52 3.19
C LYS A 167 -1.56 10.56 4.37
N ARG A 168 -1.72 11.72 5.03
CA ARG A 168 -2.71 11.90 6.09
C ARG A 168 -4.09 11.46 5.59
N PRO A 169 -4.83 10.64 6.36
CA PRO A 169 -6.18 10.23 5.98
C PRO A 169 -7.08 11.43 5.69
N VAL A 170 -8.12 11.19 4.90
CA VAL A 170 -9.19 12.12 4.61
C VAL A 170 -10.42 11.67 5.39
N ARG A 171 -11.02 12.59 6.14
CA ARG A 171 -12.35 12.43 6.72
C ARG A 171 -13.40 12.83 5.70
N ILE A 172 -14.38 11.97 5.53
CA ILE A 172 -15.63 12.25 4.83
C ILE A 172 -16.72 12.25 5.91
N GLU A 173 -17.25 13.43 6.20
CA GLU A 173 -18.27 13.65 7.23
C GLU A 173 -19.59 12.98 6.86
N ALA A 174 -20.40 12.63 7.87
CA ALA A 174 -21.73 12.11 7.66
C ALA A 174 -22.56 13.02 6.73
N GLY A 175 -23.19 12.44 5.70
CA GLY A 175 -23.97 13.17 4.70
C GLY A 175 -23.18 13.93 3.62
N ALA A 176 -21.85 13.93 3.65
CA ALA A 176 -21.01 14.69 2.71
C ALA A 176 -21.09 14.21 1.24
N LEU A 177 -21.55 12.98 1.01
CA LEU A 177 -21.66 12.37 -0.33
C LEU A 177 -23.07 12.45 -0.93
N GLY A 178 -24.03 13.11 -0.25
CA GLY A 178 -25.43 13.20 -0.68
C GLY A 178 -26.32 12.12 -0.06
N ASP A 179 -27.64 12.32 -0.10
CA ASP A 179 -28.66 11.37 0.40
C ASP A 179 -28.48 10.90 1.86
N GLY A 180 -27.82 11.72 2.69
CA GLY A 180 -27.49 11.35 4.08
C GLY A 180 -26.35 10.34 4.20
N LEU A 181 -25.53 10.18 3.16
CA LEU A 181 -24.37 9.29 3.10
C LEU A 181 -23.04 10.05 3.17
N PRO A 182 -22.00 9.49 3.80
CA PRO A 182 -22.05 8.28 4.65
C PRO A 182 -22.94 8.50 5.88
N ARG A 183 -23.45 7.40 6.46
CA ARG A 183 -24.30 7.43 7.66
C ARG A 183 -23.57 7.95 8.90
N ARG A 184 -22.24 7.82 8.91
CA ARG A 184 -21.32 8.28 9.95
C ARG A 184 -20.06 8.83 9.29
N ASP A 185 -19.29 9.61 10.03
CA ASP A 185 -17.96 10.02 9.59
C ASP A 185 -17.12 8.79 9.28
N VAL A 186 -16.44 8.82 8.14
CA VAL A 186 -15.56 7.76 7.69
C VAL A 186 -14.20 8.33 7.32
N ASP A 187 -13.16 7.75 7.91
CA ASP A 187 -11.78 8.13 7.64
C ASP A 187 -11.18 7.10 6.66
N VAL A 188 -10.63 7.59 5.55
CA VAL A 188 -10.00 6.75 4.52
C VAL A 188 -8.66 7.32 4.08
N SER A 189 -7.81 6.49 3.50
CA SER A 189 -6.59 7.00 2.87
C SER A 189 -6.90 7.97 1.72
N PRO A 190 -6.01 8.93 1.37
CA PRO A 190 -6.28 9.91 0.31
C PRO A 190 -6.61 9.33 -1.07
N GLN A 191 -6.10 8.14 -1.39
CA GLN A 191 -6.33 7.50 -2.69
C GLN A 191 -7.53 6.57 -2.71
N HIS A 192 -8.15 6.31 -1.55
CA HIS A 192 -9.35 5.47 -1.46
C HIS A 192 -10.50 6.12 -2.22
N ARG A 193 -11.16 5.36 -3.08
CA ARG A 193 -12.24 5.85 -3.94
C ARG A 193 -13.61 5.55 -3.39
N VAL A 194 -14.50 6.50 -3.58
CA VAL A 194 -15.93 6.35 -3.35
C VAL A 194 -16.65 6.37 -4.70
N LEU A 195 -17.80 5.73 -4.76
CA LEU A 195 -18.66 5.74 -5.94
C LEU A 195 -19.42 7.06 -5.99
N VAL A 196 -19.45 7.66 -7.18
CA VAL A 196 -20.28 8.83 -7.49
C VAL A 196 -21.03 8.57 -8.79
N THR A 197 -22.21 9.15 -8.91
CA THR A 197 -23.08 8.97 -10.08
C THR A 197 -23.33 10.33 -10.71
N ASP A 198 -23.30 10.43 -12.04
CA ASP A 198 -23.72 11.64 -12.76
C ASP A 198 -25.25 11.71 -12.93
N ALA A 199 -25.74 12.83 -13.47
CA ALA A 199 -27.17 13.08 -13.64
C ALA A 199 -27.82 12.06 -14.61
N GLU A 200 -27.02 11.51 -15.52
CA GLU A 200 -27.40 10.48 -16.47
C GLU A 200 -27.41 9.07 -15.86
N GLY A 201 -27.01 8.91 -14.59
CA GLY A 201 -26.97 7.63 -13.90
C GLY A 201 -25.68 6.82 -14.12
N THR A 202 -24.66 7.42 -14.75
CA THR A 202 -23.37 6.78 -14.98
C THR A 202 -22.52 6.83 -13.71
N GLU A 203 -21.93 5.69 -13.37
CA GLU A 203 -21.16 5.54 -12.13
C GLU A 203 -19.65 5.63 -12.36
N TYR A 204 -18.97 6.31 -11.45
CA TYR A 204 -17.53 6.50 -11.46
C TYR A 204 -16.95 6.31 -10.05
N LEU A 205 -15.66 6.00 -10.00
CA LEU A 205 -14.90 5.99 -8.75
C LEU A 205 -13.98 7.22 -8.69
N ILE A 206 -14.10 7.99 -7.60
CA ILE A 206 -13.29 9.19 -7.33
C ILE A 206 -12.58 9.06 -5.98
N SER A 207 -11.28 9.40 -5.95
CA SER A 207 -10.51 9.34 -4.70
C SER A 207 -10.92 10.45 -3.72
N ALA A 208 -10.82 10.16 -2.42
CA ALA A 208 -11.09 11.12 -1.34
C ALA A 208 -10.25 12.40 -1.48
N ARG A 209 -8.99 12.29 -1.96
CA ARG A 209 -8.17 13.44 -2.31
C ARG A 209 -8.78 14.29 -3.43
N HIS A 210 -9.32 13.65 -4.47
CA HIS A 210 -9.97 14.38 -5.56
C HIS A 210 -11.29 15.02 -5.13
N LEU A 211 -12.06 14.39 -4.25
CA LEU A 211 -13.23 15.01 -3.63
C LEU A 211 -12.86 16.28 -2.85
N MET A 212 -11.81 16.20 -2.02
CA MET A 212 -11.28 17.35 -1.29
C MET A 212 -10.79 18.45 -2.24
N MET A 213 -10.03 18.09 -3.29
CA MET A 213 -9.56 19.06 -4.31
C MET A 213 -10.70 19.68 -5.13
N ALA A 214 -11.84 19.01 -5.25
CA ALA A 214 -13.04 19.55 -5.89
C ALA A 214 -13.87 20.43 -4.94
N GLY A 215 -13.42 20.68 -3.71
CA GLY A 215 -14.14 21.49 -2.74
C GLY A 215 -15.48 20.86 -2.33
N THR A 216 -15.51 19.54 -2.13
CA THR A 216 -16.69 18.85 -1.60
C THR A 216 -16.88 19.23 -0.14
N PRO A 217 -18.02 19.82 0.26
CA PRO A 217 -18.31 20.13 1.66
C PRO A 217 -18.24 18.86 2.51
N GLY A 218 -17.70 18.96 3.73
CA GLY A 218 -17.54 17.82 4.64
C GLY A 218 -16.45 16.83 4.26
N VAL A 219 -15.56 17.14 3.31
CA VAL A 219 -14.42 16.30 2.95
C VAL A 219 -13.10 17.05 3.19
N ALA A 220 -12.33 16.62 4.18
CA ALA A 220 -11.10 17.31 4.61
C ALA A 220 -10.04 16.32 5.13
N LEU A 221 -8.81 16.79 5.34
CA LEU A 221 -7.80 15.98 6.02
C LEU A 221 -8.27 15.64 7.44
N ARG A 222 -8.12 14.37 7.82
CA ARG A 222 -8.36 13.90 9.19
C ARG A 222 -7.45 14.69 10.15
N PRO A 223 -7.97 15.20 11.27
CA PRO A 223 -7.15 15.77 12.33
C PRO A 223 -6.07 14.80 12.81
N SER A 224 -4.95 15.35 13.28
CA SER A 224 -3.86 14.54 13.83
C SER A 224 -4.24 14.01 15.20
N GLU A 225 -4.82 12.81 15.22
CA GLU A 225 -5.30 12.16 16.44
C GLU A 225 -4.68 10.78 16.59
N GLY A 226 -3.77 10.66 17.56
CA GLY A 226 -3.24 9.40 18.09
C GLY A 226 -2.70 8.42 17.05
N ASP A 227 -2.49 7.19 17.52
CA ASP A 227 -2.27 6.04 16.64
C ASP A 227 -3.60 5.61 16.02
N PHE A 228 -3.55 5.10 14.80
CA PHE A 228 -4.70 4.49 14.14
C PHE A 228 -4.26 3.26 13.34
N GLN A 229 -5.22 2.48 12.86
CA GLN A 229 -4.96 1.32 12.02
C GLN A 229 -5.61 1.51 10.65
N LEU A 230 -4.85 1.23 9.59
CA LEU A 230 -5.35 1.14 8.23
C LEU A 230 -5.64 -0.31 7.88
N VAL A 231 -6.73 -0.54 7.16
CA VAL A 231 -7.17 -1.87 6.76
C VAL A 231 -7.43 -1.90 5.25
N HIS A 232 -6.79 -2.85 4.58
CA HIS A 232 -7.06 -3.23 3.22
C HIS A 232 -7.96 -4.47 3.18
N ILE A 233 -8.90 -4.49 2.25
CA ILE A 233 -9.72 -5.66 1.91
C ILE A 233 -9.75 -5.80 0.39
N ALA A 234 -9.62 -7.02 -0.13
CA ALA A 234 -9.67 -7.31 -1.56
C ALA A 234 -10.45 -8.60 -1.83
N PHE A 235 -11.13 -8.65 -2.97
CA PHE A 235 -11.84 -9.82 -3.49
C PHE A 235 -11.06 -10.43 -4.66
N ALA A 236 -11.64 -11.42 -5.34
CA ALA A 236 -11.03 -12.01 -6.52
C ALA A 236 -10.87 -11.00 -7.68
N ASP A 237 -11.82 -10.06 -7.79
CA ASP A 237 -11.75 -8.90 -8.68
C ASP A 237 -11.95 -7.60 -7.87
N HIS A 238 -11.87 -6.44 -8.51
CA HIS A 238 -12.18 -5.16 -7.88
C HIS A 238 -13.69 -5.03 -7.66
N GLU A 239 -14.10 -4.77 -6.43
CA GLU A 239 -15.50 -4.67 -6.05
C GLU A 239 -15.81 -3.31 -5.41
N VAL A 240 -17.09 -2.93 -5.46
CA VAL A 240 -17.62 -1.82 -4.67
C VAL A 240 -18.38 -2.41 -3.49
N VAL A 241 -17.92 -2.11 -2.28
CA VAL A 241 -18.53 -2.54 -1.01
C VAL A 241 -19.37 -1.41 -0.41
N VAL A 242 -20.22 -1.73 0.55
CA VAL A 242 -20.96 -0.72 1.33
C VAL A 242 -20.24 -0.48 2.65
N ALA A 243 -19.70 0.72 2.83
CA ALA A 243 -18.96 1.16 4.01
C ALA A 243 -19.65 2.39 4.62
N GLU A 244 -20.05 2.33 5.89
CA GLU A 244 -20.90 3.34 6.55
C GLU A 244 -22.14 3.71 5.73
N GLY A 245 -22.71 2.74 5.01
CA GLY A 245 -23.83 2.94 4.08
C GLY A 245 -23.46 3.54 2.72
N SER A 246 -22.22 3.96 2.52
CA SER A 246 -21.75 4.52 1.26
C SER A 246 -21.06 3.47 0.38
N PRO A 247 -21.32 3.44 -0.94
CA PRO A 247 -20.57 2.62 -1.88
C PRO A 247 -19.10 3.10 -2.02
N MET A 248 -18.15 2.24 -1.66
CA MET A 248 -16.71 2.51 -1.71
C MET A 248 -15.92 1.35 -2.30
N GLU A 249 -14.70 1.62 -2.77
CA GLU A 249 -13.88 0.61 -3.43
C GLU A 249 -13.27 -0.42 -2.46
N SER A 250 -13.16 -1.66 -2.91
CA SER A 250 -12.16 -2.60 -2.37
C SER A 250 -10.76 -2.26 -2.89
N PHE A 251 -9.72 -2.88 -2.35
CA PHE A 251 -8.37 -2.68 -2.84
C PHE A 251 -8.23 -3.18 -4.29
N TYR A 252 -7.91 -2.25 -5.20
CA TYR A 252 -7.60 -2.55 -6.60
C TYR A 252 -6.11 -2.75 -6.82
N THR A 253 -5.70 -3.90 -7.38
CA THR A 253 -4.30 -4.30 -7.60
C THR A 253 -3.63 -3.62 -8.80
N GLY A 254 -3.99 -2.37 -9.08
CA GLY A 254 -3.30 -1.56 -10.09
C GLY A 254 -1.81 -1.41 -9.77
N ARG A 255 -0.97 -1.35 -10.80
CA ARG A 255 0.51 -1.33 -10.67
C ARG A 255 1.03 -0.32 -9.64
N MET A 256 0.43 0.87 -9.56
CA MET A 256 0.82 1.90 -8.59
C MET A 256 0.39 1.58 -7.15
N ALA A 257 -0.76 0.94 -6.97
CA ALA A 257 -1.25 0.53 -5.66
C ALA A 257 -0.40 -0.61 -5.09
N VAL A 258 -0.09 -1.62 -5.91
CA VAL A 258 0.84 -2.70 -5.54
C VAL A 258 2.23 -2.14 -5.20
N ARG A 259 2.73 -1.20 -6.03
CA ARG A 259 4.01 -0.51 -5.78
C ARG A 259 4.06 0.24 -4.46
N ALA A 260 2.91 0.75 -4.03
CA ALA A 260 2.80 1.48 -2.79
C ALA A 260 2.80 0.59 -1.54
N LEU A 261 2.53 -0.71 -1.63
CA LEU A 261 2.48 -1.56 -0.43
C LEU A 261 3.85 -1.63 0.29
N SER A 262 3.87 -1.98 1.58
CA SER A 262 5.06 -2.43 2.29
C SER A 262 5.43 -3.86 1.89
N VAL A 263 6.70 -4.25 2.07
CA VAL A 263 7.19 -5.57 1.61
C VAL A 263 6.30 -6.70 2.12
N THR A 264 5.98 -6.67 3.42
CA THR A 264 5.09 -7.63 4.06
C THR A 264 3.68 -7.63 3.45
N GLN A 265 3.10 -6.45 3.19
CA GLN A 265 1.81 -6.31 2.53
C GLN A 265 1.83 -6.97 1.14
N ARG A 266 2.80 -6.64 0.27
CA ARG A 266 2.83 -7.18 -1.10
C ARG A 266 3.15 -8.66 -1.13
N LEU A 267 4.02 -9.18 -0.24
CA LEU A 267 4.26 -10.62 -0.15
C LEU A 267 2.99 -11.37 0.25
N SER A 268 2.24 -10.85 1.22
CA SER A 268 0.94 -11.44 1.61
C SER A 268 -0.09 -11.36 0.48
N LEU A 269 -0.09 -10.28 -0.30
CA LEU A 269 -0.94 -10.13 -1.47
C LEU A 269 -0.54 -11.10 -2.59
N ILE A 270 0.75 -11.24 -2.90
CA ILE A 270 1.27 -12.17 -3.92
C ILE A 270 0.95 -13.63 -3.57
N ALA A 271 0.95 -13.98 -2.28
CA ALA A 271 0.54 -15.31 -1.84
C ALA A 271 -0.93 -15.62 -2.21
N CYS A 272 -1.80 -14.60 -2.22
CA CYS A 272 -3.19 -14.71 -2.66
C CYS A 272 -3.34 -14.56 -4.19
N PHE A 273 -2.50 -13.76 -4.83
CA PHE A 273 -2.53 -13.44 -6.26
C PHE A 273 -1.13 -13.63 -6.90
N PRO A 274 -0.73 -14.87 -7.22
CA PRO A 274 0.63 -15.15 -7.70
C PRO A 274 1.01 -14.40 -8.98
N CYS A 275 0.06 -14.13 -9.87
CA CYS A 275 0.28 -13.41 -11.13
C CYS A 275 0.83 -11.98 -10.95
N ILE A 276 0.65 -11.37 -9.77
CA ILE A 276 1.22 -10.05 -9.45
C ILE A 276 2.75 -10.09 -9.49
N ALA A 277 3.37 -11.22 -9.13
CA ALA A 277 4.83 -11.39 -9.20
C ALA A 277 5.34 -11.43 -10.65
N GLU A 278 4.48 -11.80 -11.60
CA GLU A 278 4.78 -11.84 -13.04
C GLU A 278 4.52 -10.47 -13.71
N GLY A 279 3.98 -9.51 -12.96
CA GLY A 279 3.66 -8.16 -13.43
C GLY A 279 2.24 -8.00 -13.95
N ASP A 280 1.42 -9.05 -13.84
CA ASP A 280 0.02 -9.03 -14.26
C ASP A 280 -0.89 -8.44 -13.17
N ASN A 281 -1.97 -7.79 -13.61
CA ASN A 281 -3.03 -7.32 -12.72
C ASN A 281 -4.21 -8.30 -12.78
N PRO A 282 -4.54 -9.02 -11.68
CA PRO A 282 -5.65 -9.96 -11.67
C PRO A 282 -7.03 -9.29 -11.75
N MET A 283 -7.10 -7.96 -11.58
CA MET A 283 -8.35 -7.24 -11.43
C MET A 283 -8.65 -6.29 -12.59
N SER A 284 -9.94 -6.16 -12.89
CA SER A 284 -10.52 -5.11 -13.73
C SER A 284 -11.14 -4.03 -12.85
N PRO A 285 -11.03 -2.73 -13.18
CA PRO A 285 -11.71 -1.70 -12.40
C PRO A 285 -13.23 -1.90 -12.37
N ALA A 286 -13.84 -1.95 -11.18
CA ALA A 286 -15.30 -2.03 -11.03
C ALA A 286 -16.03 -0.91 -11.78
N ARG A 287 -15.46 0.30 -11.78
CA ARG A 287 -15.95 1.46 -12.55
C ARG A 287 -14.78 2.32 -13.05
N PRO A 288 -15.00 3.18 -14.07
CA PRO A 288 -13.98 4.13 -14.51
C PRO A 288 -13.55 5.10 -13.40
N PHE A 289 -12.25 5.43 -13.39
CA PHE A 289 -11.70 6.38 -12.43
C PHE A 289 -11.73 7.80 -12.98
N ILE A 290 -12.26 8.74 -12.19
CA ILE A 290 -12.33 10.16 -12.58
C ILE A 290 -11.47 11.05 -11.68
N LYS A 291 -11.17 12.26 -12.17
CA LYS A 291 -10.41 13.26 -11.42
C LYS A 291 -11.31 14.39 -10.92
N HIS A 292 -10.78 15.17 -9.99
CA HIS A 292 -11.46 16.35 -9.41
C HIS A 292 -12.06 17.29 -10.47
N ARG A 293 -11.42 17.45 -11.63
CA ARG A 293 -11.92 18.32 -12.73
C ARG A 293 -13.18 17.77 -13.39
N ASP A 294 -13.25 16.46 -13.57
CA ASP A 294 -14.41 15.80 -14.18
C ASP A 294 -15.57 15.82 -13.18
N TYR A 295 -15.27 15.50 -11.91
CA TYR A 295 -16.26 15.53 -10.83
C TYR A 295 -16.84 16.92 -10.55
N ALA A 296 -16.03 17.98 -10.65
CA ALA A 296 -16.53 19.36 -10.51
C ALA A 296 -17.59 19.69 -11.58
N ARG A 297 -17.48 19.11 -12.80
CA ARG A 297 -18.49 19.27 -13.85
C ARG A 297 -19.76 18.49 -13.52
N ILE A 298 -19.62 17.25 -13.05
CA ILE A 298 -20.74 16.42 -12.60
C ILE A 298 -21.54 17.14 -11.50
N ARG A 299 -20.86 17.65 -10.46
CA ARG A 299 -21.52 18.40 -9.38
C ARG A 299 -22.20 19.68 -9.85
N ALA A 300 -21.61 20.39 -10.80
CA ALA A 300 -22.22 21.63 -11.32
C ALA A 300 -23.54 21.35 -12.06
N ALA A 301 -23.67 20.20 -12.70
CA ALA A 301 -24.91 19.80 -13.36
C ALA A 301 -26.05 19.56 -12.35
N PHE A 302 -25.76 18.90 -11.21
CA PHE A 302 -26.74 18.65 -10.15
C PHE A 302 -27.24 19.90 -9.40
N ILE A 303 -26.47 20.98 -9.38
CA ILE A 303 -26.85 22.24 -8.72
C ILE A 303 -27.70 23.14 -9.65
N ALA A 304 -27.69 22.85 -10.96
CA ALA A 304 -28.38 23.65 -11.97
C ALA A 304 -29.84 23.22 -12.23
N GLU A 305 -30.29 22.11 -11.63
CA GLU A 305 -31.68 21.63 -11.63
C GLU A 305 -32.39 21.94 -10.29
#